data_AF-A0A1T4V024-F1
#
_entry.id   AF-A0A1T4V024-F1
#
_cell.length_a   1.000
_cell.length_b   1.000
_cell.length_c   1.000
_cell.angle_alpha   90.00
_cell.angle_beta   90.00
_cell.angle_gamma   90.00
#
_symmetry.space_group_name_H-M   'P 1'
#
loop_
_entity.id
_entity.type
_entity.pdbx_description
1 polymer ?
#
loop_
_entity_poly.entity_id
_entity_poly.type
_entity_poly.pdbx_seq_one_letter_code
_entity_poly.pdbx_strand_id
1 'polypeptide(L)'
;MCGICGEFRFDGQRADLNRTHKMMDRLERRGPDHASSFSDNAIALGHRRLAIIDLSGQSDQPLIDHQLGLVLVFNGTIYNFPQLRSELINSGYHFFLKVTRKLF
;
A
#
# COMPACT_ATOMS: atom_id res chain seq x y z
N MET A 1 10.99 -4.46 -8.53
CA MET A 1 9.72 -3.69 -8.46
C MET A 1 8.90 -4.33 -7.36
N CYS A 2 8.22 -3.58 -6.46
CA CYS A 2 7.49 -4.16 -5.32
C CYS A 2 6.52 -5.30 -5.69
N GLY A 3 6.01 -6.02 -4.70
CA GLY A 3 4.94 -7.00 -4.83
C GLY A 3 3.71 -6.57 -4.05
N ILE A 4 2.52 -6.83 -4.58
CA ILE A 4 1.25 -6.73 -3.86
C ILE A 4 0.48 -8.04 -4.00
N CYS A 5 -0.27 -8.39 -2.97
CA CYS A 5 -1.20 -9.53 -2.96
C CYS A 5 -2.33 -9.26 -1.97
N GLY A 6 -3.38 -10.07 -2.01
CA GLY A 6 -4.44 -9.98 -1.03
C GLY A 6 -5.48 -11.09 -1.20
N GLU A 7 -6.35 -11.19 -0.21
CA GLU A 7 -7.54 -12.03 -0.21
C GLU A 7 -8.75 -11.14 0.05
N PHE A 8 -9.80 -11.32 -0.75
CA PHE A 8 -11.11 -10.76 -0.47
C PHE A 8 -12.16 -11.86 -0.52
N ARG A 9 -12.96 -11.97 0.53
CA ARG A 9 -13.93 -13.05 0.72
C ARG A 9 -15.35 -12.56 0.54
N PHE A 10 -16.16 -13.36 -0.14
CA PHE A 10 -17.59 -13.09 -0.39
C PHE A 10 -18.53 -13.96 0.45
N ASP A 11 -17.97 -14.93 1.19
CA ASP A 11 -18.72 -15.92 1.97
C ASP A 11 -19.04 -15.46 3.41
N GLY A 12 -18.85 -14.16 3.69
CA GLY A 12 -19.05 -13.57 5.02
C GLY A 12 -17.99 -13.98 6.06
N GLN A 13 -16.97 -14.75 5.67
CA GLN A 13 -15.90 -15.17 6.57
C GLN A 13 -14.75 -14.15 6.59
N ARG A 14 -13.96 -14.21 7.65
CA ARG A 14 -12.74 -13.40 7.75
C ARG A 14 -11.66 -13.89 6.78
N ALA A 15 -10.90 -12.95 6.22
CA ALA A 15 -9.71 -13.25 5.45
C ALA A 15 -8.66 -13.94 6.34
N ASP A 16 -7.96 -14.92 5.76
CA ASP A 16 -6.88 -15.64 6.43
C ASP A 16 -5.55 -14.97 6.14
N LEU A 17 -5.04 -14.25 7.14
CA LEU A 17 -3.77 -13.52 7.03
C LEU A 17 -2.59 -14.46 6.70
N ASN A 18 -2.65 -15.73 7.10
CA ASN A 18 -1.59 -16.69 6.78
C ASN A 18 -1.51 -17.00 5.28
N ARG A 19 -2.64 -16.98 4.56
CA ARG A 19 -2.63 -17.12 3.08
C ARG A 19 -1.95 -15.93 2.44
N THR A 20 -2.22 -14.73 2.95
CA THR A 20 -1.56 -13.49 2.51
C THR A 20 -0.06 -13.54 2.76
N HIS A 21 0.39 -14.00 3.93
CA HIS A 21 1.82 -14.18 4.21
C HIS A 21 2.48 -15.19 3.26
N LYS A 22 1.85 -16.33 2.99
CA LYS A 22 2.36 -17.30 2.00
C LYS A 22 2.48 -16.71 0.60
N MET A 23 1.53 -15.85 0.19
CA MET A 23 1.63 -15.10 -1.07
C MET A 23 2.81 -14.11 -1.03
N MET A 24 2.98 -13.38 0.07
CA MET A 24 4.07 -12.43 0.25
C MET A 24 5.46 -13.09 0.21
N ASP A 25 5.61 -14.31 0.72
CA ASP A 25 6.87 -15.07 0.64
C ASP A 25 7.27 -15.37 -0.80
N ARG A 26 6.30 -15.71 -1.65
CA ARG A 26 6.55 -15.90 -3.09
C ARG A 26 6.92 -14.60 -3.81
N LEU A 27 6.56 -13.45 -3.22
CA LEU A 27 6.84 -12.11 -3.74
C LEU A 27 8.11 -11.48 -3.15
N GLU A 28 8.83 -12.15 -2.24
CA GLU A 28 10.02 -11.59 -1.57
C GLU A 28 11.04 -10.99 -2.56
N ARG A 29 11.39 -11.75 -3.61
CA ARG A 29 12.35 -11.29 -4.65
C ARG A 29 11.95 -9.99 -5.35
N ARG A 30 10.66 -9.64 -5.35
CA ARG A 30 10.16 -8.38 -5.92
C ARG A 30 10.43 -7.19 -4.99
N GLY A 31 10.36 -7.41 -3.69
CA GLY A 31 10.53 -6.38 -2.68
C GLY A 31 11.18 -6.93 -1.41
N PRO A 32 12.53 -7.07 -1.41
CA PRO A 32 13.27 -7.64 -0.29
C PRO A 32 13.44 -6.67 0.89
N ASP A 33 13.18 -5.38 0.71
CA ASP A 33 13.57 -4.35 1.70
C ASP A 33 12.57 -4.21 2.85
N HIS A 34 11.28 -4.49 2.61
CA HIS A 34 10.26 -4.45 3.66
C HIS A 34 9.07 -5.35 3.32
N ALA A 35 8.41 -5.88 4.35
CA ALA A 35 7.25 -6.75 4.22
C ALA A 35 6.22 -6.42 5.31
N SER A 36 4.98 -6.26 4.88
CA SER A 36 3.91 -5.75 5.74
C SER A 36 2.55 -6.15 5.17
N SER A 37 1.58 -6.28 6.07
CA SER A 37 0.23 -6.75 5.73
C SER A 37 -0.82 -6.04 6.59
N PHE A 38 -2.03 -5.96 6.05
CA PHE A 38 -3.22 -5.45 6.71
C PHE A 38 -4.34 -6.48 6.61
N SER A 39 -5.22 -6.53 7.60
CA SER A 39 -6.46 -7.30 7.50
C SER A 39 -7.60 -6.59 8.21
N ASP A 40 -8.77 -6.60 7.58
CA ASP A 40 -10.02 -6.18 8.17
C ASP A 40 -11.18 -7.03 7.62
N ASN A 41 -11.84 -7.75 8.52
CA ASN A 41 -12.94 -8.66 8.22
C ASN A 41 -12.64 -9.57 7.02
N ALA A 42 -13.34 -9.38 5.90
CA ALA A 42 -13.23 -10.21 4.70
C ALA A 42 -12.03 -9.86 3.80
N ILE A 43 -11.22 -8.87 4.17
CA ILE A 43 -10.09 -8.36 3.38
C ILE A 43 -8.77 -8.62 4.11
N ALA A 44 -7.78 -9.10 3.37
CA ALA A 44 -6.37 -9.05 3.75
C ALA A 44 -5.53 -8.54 2.58
N LEU A 45 -4.57 -7.66 2.85
CA LEU A 45 -3.68 -7.05 1.87
C LEU A 45 -2.23 -7.27 2.31
N GLY A 46 -1.33 -7.51 1.36
CA GLY A 46 0.10 -7.70 1.61
C GLY A 46 0.92 -6.88 0.62
N HIS A 47 2.04 -6.33 1.09
CA HIS A 47 2.98 -5.58 0.28
C HIS A 47 4.43 -5.99 0.59
N ARG A 48 5.22 -6.18 -0.47
CA ARG A 48 6.68 -6.42 -0.44
C ARG A 48 7.37 -5.25 -1.10
N ARG A 49 8.16 -4.48 -0.38
CA ARG A 49 8.74 -3.21 -0.84
C ARG A 49 10.11 -3.39 -1.46
N LEU A 50 10.31 -2.77 -2.61
CA LEU A 50 11.64 -2.43 -3.13
C LEU A 50 11.84 -0.92 -3.02
N ALA A 51 12.80 -0.51 -2.21
CA ALA A 51 13.14 0.86 -1.88
C ALA A 51 14.04 1.45 -2.98
N ILE A 52 13.44 2.16 -3.93
CA ILE A 52 14.19 2.82 -5.03
C ILE A 52 14.13 4.34 -4.90
N ILE A 53 12.92 4.87 -4.70
CA ILE A 53 12.65 6.31 -4.59
C ILE A 53 12.02 6.51 -3.22
N ASP A 54 12.71 7.28 -2.37
CA ASP A 54 12.50 7.37 -0.93
C ASP A 54 12.90 6.08 -0.18
N LEU A 55 14.00 6.14 0.55
CA LEU A 55 14.53 5.02 1.33
C LEU A 55 13.95 4.98 2.75
N SER A 56 13.17 5.99 3.14
CA SER A 56 12.55 6.01 4.46
C SER A 56 11.40 5.00 4.56
N GLY A 57 11.14 4.51 5.78
CA GLY A 57 9.97 3.68 6.08
C GLY A 57 8.65 4.45 6.13
N GLN A 58 8.67 5.79 5.98
CA GLN A 58 7.44 6.60 5.94
C GLN A 58 6.58 6.29 4.70
N SER A 59 7.16 5.62 3.70
CA SER A 59 6.48 5.15 2.49
C SER A 59 6.31 3.63 2.46
N ASP A 60 6.35 2.98 3.63
CA ASP A 60 5.91 1.61 3.78
C ASP A 60 4.39 1.51 3.56
N GLN A 61 3.93 0.38 3.05
CA GLN A 61 2.53 0.11 2.75
C GLN A 61 2.13 -1.18 3.46
N PRO A 62 0.86 -1.48 3.77
CA PRO A 62 -0.33 -0.75 3.36
C PRO A 62 -0.38 0.67 3.92
N LEU A 63 -0.81 1.61 3.07
CA LEU A 63 -1.04 2.98 3.47
C LEU A 63 -2.43 3.08 4.08
N ILE A 64 -2.53 3.60 5.30
CA ILE A 64 -3.77 3.65 6.06
C ILE A 64 -4.11 5.12 6.33
N ASP A 65 -5.25 5.55 5.80
CA ASP A 65 -5.86 6.82 6.14
C ASP A 65 -7.03 6.57 7.09
N HIS A 66 -6.80 6.81 8.38
CA HIS A 66 -7.82 6.65 9.41
C HIS A 66 -8.94 7.69 9.34
N GLN A 67 -8.69 8.86 8.76
CA GLN A 67 -9.69 9.92 8.63
C GLN A 67 -10.69 9.57 7.52
N LEU A 68 -10.21 8.97 6.43
CA LEU A 68 -11.04 8.53 5.31
C LEU A 68 -11.51 7.08 5.42
N GLY A 69 -10.96 6.31 6.37
CA GLY A 69 -11.24 4.88 6.50
C GLY A 69 -10.72 4.06 5.32
N LEU A 70 -9.63 4.51 4.70
CA LEU A 70 -9.07 3.90 3.49
C LEU A 70 -7.79 3.13 3.78
N VAL A 71 -7.62 2.01 3.09
CA VAL A 71 -6.37 1.25 3.06
C VAL A 71 -5.96 0.99 1.62
N LEU A 72 -4.71 1.30 1.30
CA LEU A 72 -4.16 1.19 -0.05
C LEU A 72 -2.90 0.33 -0.07
N VAL A 73 -2.80 -0.52 -1.09
CA VAL A 73 -1.54 -1.12 -1.55
C VAL A 73 -1.32 -0.76 -3.01
N PHE A 74 -0.09 -0.44 -3.37
CA PHE A 74 0.29 0.12 -4.65
C PHE A 74 1.64 -0.41 -5.12
N ASN A 75 1.66 -0.98 -6.33
CA ASN A 75 2.89 -1.34 -7.02
C ASN A 75 3.10 -0.47 -8.25
N GLY A 76 3.94 0.55 -8.14
CA GLY A 76 4.30 1.39 -9.28
C GLY A 76 4.95 2.70 -8.87
N THR A 77 4.95 3.63 -9.82
CA THR A 77 5.41 5.01 -9.64
C THR A 77 4.46 5.93 -10.39
N ILE A 78 4.00 6.99 -9.73
CA ILE A 78 3.29 8.06 -10.43
C ILE A 78 4.29 9.12 -10.84
N TYR A 79 4.49 9.27 -12.14
CA TYR A 79 5.48 10.22 -12.66
C TYR A 79 5.01 11.68 -12.58
N ASN A 80 3.71 11.93 -12.76
CA ASN A 80 3.09 13.25 -12.66
C ASN A 80 2.57 13.59 -11.25
N PHE A 81 3.16 12.99 -10.20
CA PHE A 81 2.73 13.24 -8.81
C PHE A 81 2.81 14.72 -8.39
N PRO A 82 3.76 15.58 -8.86
CA PRO A 82 3.77 16.98 -8.45
C PRO A 82 2.55 17.75 -8.97
N GLN A 83 2.15 17.48 -10.21
CA GLN A 83 0.97 18.08 -10.83
C GLN A 83 -0.31 17.61 -10.11
N LEU A 84 -0.48 16.29 -9.97
CA LEU A 84 -1.64 15.71 -9.28
C LEU A 84 -1.76 16.19 -7.82
N ARG A 85 -0.64 16.30 -7.11
CA ARG A 85 -0.63 16.85 -5.75
C ARG A 85 -1.17 18.27 -5.73
N SER A 86 -0.74 19.11 -6.66
CA SER A 86 -1.18 20.50 -6.75
C SER A 86 -2.68 20.59 -7.06
N GLU A 87 -3.16 19.79 -8.01
CA GLU A 87 -4.59 19.70 -8.36
C GLU A 87 -5.46 19.28 -7.17
N LEU A 88 -5.00 18.33 -6.36
CA LEU A 88 -5.75 17.82 -5.22
C LEU A 88 -5.74 18.79 -4.03
N ILE A 89 -4.61 19.44 -3.76
CA ILE A 89 -4.56 20.53 -2.77
C ILE A 89 -5.52 21.66 -3.18
N ASN A 90 -5.53 22.04 -4.46
CA ASN A 90 -6.45 23.05 -4.99
C ASN A 90 -7.92 22.61 -4.91
N SER A 91 -8.17 21.29 -4.92
CA SER A 91 -9.50 20.71 -4.72
C SER A 91 -9.87 20.51 -3.23
N GLY A 92 -9.01 20.94 -2.30
CA GLY A 92 -9.24 20.88 -0.85
C GLY A 92 -8.75 19.61 -0.15
N TYR A 93 -8.02 18.73 -0.85
CA TYR A 93 -7.47 17.51 -0.24
C TYR A 93 -6.26 17.82 0.65
N HIS A 94 -6.27 17.26 1.87
CA HIS A 94 -5.20 17.41 2.84
C HIS A 94 -4.37 16.13 2.90
N PHE A 95 -3.09 16.23 2.55
CA PHE A 95 -2.19 15.10 2.62
C PHE A 95 -1.61 14.94 4.02
N PHE A 96 -1.67 13.72 4.55
CA PHE A 96 -1.10 13.38 5.86
C PHE A 96 0.35 12.89 5.76
N LEU A 97 0.77 12.38 4.60
CA LEU A 97 2.17 12.03 4.34
C LEU A 97 2.95 13.19 3.69
N LYS A 98 4.18 13.41 4.17
CA LYS A 98 5.10 14.42 3.63
C LYS A 98 5.77 14.00 2.32
N VAL A 99 5.89 12.70 2.09
CA VAL A 99 6.65 12.14 0.98
C VAL A 99 5.75 11.15 0.28
N THR A 100 5.55 11.28 -1.04
CA THR A 100 5.57 10.11 -1.95
C THR A 100 5.30 10.45 -3.42
N ARG A 101 6.08 9.80 -4.29
CA ARG A 101 5.77 9.58 -5.72
C ARG A 101 4.80 8.39 -5.95
N LYS A 102 4.02 8.00 -4.92
CA LYS A 102 3.34 6.70 -4.81
C LYS A 102 1.85 6.76 -4.40
N LEU A 103 1.19 7.91 -4.52
CA LEU A 103 -0.21 8.19 -4.12
C LEU A 103 -0.39 8.49 -2.62
N PHE A 104 -1.13 9.59 -2.38
CA PHE A 104 -1.91 10.10 -1.24
C PHE A 104 -1.51 9.79 0.20
#